data_AF-D9QRP2-F1
#
_entry.id   AF-D9QRP2-F1
#
_cell.length_a   1.000
_cell.length_b   1.000
_cell.length_c   1.000
_cell.angle_alpha   90.00
_cell.angle_beta   90.00
_cell.angle_gamma   90.00
#
_symmetry.space_group_name_H-M   'P 1'
#
loop_
_entity.id
_entity.type
_entity.pdbx_description
1 polymer ?
#
loop_
_entity_poly.entity_id
_entity_poly.type
_entity_poly.pdbx_seq_one_letter_code
_entity_poly.pdbx_strand_id
1 'polypeptide(L)'
;MGEHPIESVMDTTMENIKSMVDVNTIVGDPVETVEGSVIIPVSKVSFGFAAGGSEYVTSKGKENKKDKDGNEFGGGTGAGVMLQPIAFLVVGQDQVRLMSVDDNNGIEKLINAAPELMKELKSITEDDSKFQSN
;
A
#
# COMPACT_ATOMS: atom_id res chain seq x y z
N MET A 1 32.59 -16.55 -0.80
CA MET A 1 31.16 -16.77 -0.52
C MET A 1 30.43 -16.14 -1.68
N GLY A 2 29.75 -16.95 -2.50
CA GLY A 2 29.08 -16.46 -3.69
C GLY A 2 27.82 -15.74 -3.29
N GLU A 3 27.77 -14.43 -3.50
CA GLU A 3 26.56 -13.64 -3.31
C GLU A 3 25.50 -14.15 -4.28
N HIS A 4 24.41 -14.69 -3.73
CA HIS A 4 23.31 -15.15 -4.56
C HIS A 4 22.57 -13.91 -5.09
N PRO A 5 22.16 -13.83 -6.37
CA PRO A 5 21.47 -12.65 -6.91
C PRO A 5 20.17 -12.26 -6.17
N ILE A 6 19.60 -13.17 -5.38
CA ILE A 6 18.43 -12.91 -4.53
C ILE A 6 18.80 -12.10 -3.28
N GLU A 7 20.03 -12.26 -2.79
CA GLU A 7 20.58 -11.60 -1.61
C GLU A 7 20.78 -10.11 -1.91
N SER A 8 21.39 -9.76 -3.05
CA SER A 8 21.54 -8.36 -3.47
C SER A 8 20.20 -7.62 -3.63
N VAL A 9 19.16 -8.35 -4.04
CA VAL A 9 17.81 -7.83 -4.19
C VAL A 9 17.14 -7.60 -2.82
N MET A 10 17.32 -8.53 -1.88
CA MET A 10 16.83 -8.37 -0.50
C MET A 10 17.53 -7.23 0.23
N ASP A 11 18.85 -7.11 0.06
CA ASP A 11 19.65 -6.04 0.67
C ASP A 11 19.22 -4.67 0.16
N THR A 12 19.14 -4.49 -1.16
CA THR A 12 18.66 -3.24 -1.78
C THR A 12 17.24 -2.87 -1.29
N THR A 13 16.39 -3.87 -1.09
CA THR A 13 15.02 -3.66 -0.59
C THR A 13 15.04 -3.17 0.86
N MET A 14 15.81 -3.82 1.73
CA MET A 14 15.88 -3.42 3.14
C MET A 14 16.53 -2.06 3.34
N GLU A 15 17.51 -1.71 2.50
CA GLU A 15 18.14 -0.39 2.53
C GLU A 15 17.14 0.72 2.15
N ASN A 16 16.31 0.48 1.13
CA ASN A 16 15.23 1.40 0.76
C ASN A 16 14.16 1.53 1.85
N ILE A 17 13.76 0.42 2.49
CA ILE A 17 12.82 0.45 3.64
C ILE A 17 13.41 1.28 4.78
N LYS A 18 14.69 1.06 5.13
CA LYS A 18 15.37 1.80 6.20
C LYS A 18 15.42 3.30 5.92
N SER A 19 15.57 3.71 4.66
CA SER A 19 15.53 5.12 4.25
C SER A 19 14.13 5.76 4.35
N MET A 20 13.06 4.95 4.32
CA MET A 20 11.67 5.40 4.48
C MET A 20 11.14 5.32 5.92
N VAL A 21 11.76 4.53 6.80
CA VAL A 21 11.43 4.43 8.24
C VAL A 21 12.20 5.48 9.05
N ASP A 22 12.36 6.70 8.52
CA ASP A 22 12.77 7.81 9.37
C ASP A 22 11.63 8.10 10.36
N VAL A 23 11.94 8.03 11.65
CA VAL A 23 10.97 7.97 12.76
C VAL A 23 10.05 9.20 12.79
N ASN A 24 10.50 10.30 12.17
CA ASN A 24 9.75 11.55 11.98
C ASN A 24 8.59 11.45 10.96
N THR A 25 8.47 10.34 10.23
CA THR A 25 7.37 10.13 9.26
C THR A 25 6.14 9.47 9.89
N ILE A 26 6.32 8.83 11.06
CA ILE A 26 5.27 8.08 11.77
C ILE A 26 4.53 8.98 12.78
N VAL A 27 5.25 9.96 13.32
CA VAL A 27 4.74 11.04 14.18
C VAL A 27 5.10 12.35 13.49
N GLY A 28 4.10 13.02 12.91
CA GLY A 28 4.33 14.27 12.19
C GLY A 28 4.75 15.42 13.12
N ASP A 29 5.29 16.49 12.54
CA ASP A 29 5.70 17.66 13.31
C ASP A 29 4.52 18.24 14.11
N PRO A 30 4.73 18.61 15.39
CA PRO A 30 3.69 19.22 16.19
C PRO A 30 3.22 20.56 15.59
N VAL A 31 1.91 20.72 15.48
CA VAL A 31 1.29 21.99 15.07
C VAL A 31 0.70 22.65 16.30
N GLU A 32 1.20 23.83 16.65
CA GLU A 32 0.67 24.64 17.75
C GLU A 32 -0.55 25.45 17.29
N THR A 33 -1.62 25.41 18.06
CA THR A 33 -2.78 26.28 17.85
C THR A 33 -2.54 27.63 18.49
N VAL A 34 -3.22 28.67 18.00
CA VAL A 34 -3.22 30.02 18.60
C VAL A 34 -3.65 30.05 20.06
N GLU A 35 -4.34 29.01 20.54
CA GLU A 35 -4.78 28.85 21.92
C GLU A 35 -3.76 28.08 22.79
N GLY A 36 -2.61 27.69 22.24
CA GLY A 36 -1.53 27.00 22.96
C GLY A 36 -1.73 25.48 23.10
N SER A 37 -2.61 24.87 22.32
CA SER A 37 -2.72 23.41 22.23
C SER A 37 -1.77 22.87 21.16
N VAL A 38 -1.22 21.70 21.37
CA VAL A 38 -0.31 21.02 20.44
C VAL A 38 -1.04 19.87 19.76
N ILE A 39 -1.03 19.84 18.42
CA ILE A 39 -1.63 18.77 17.62
C ILE A 39 -0.51 17.95 16.98
N ILE A 40 -0.51 16.65 17.24
CA ILE A 40 0.49 15.71 16.70
C ILE A 40 -0.22 14.72 15.77
N PRO A 41 0.04 14.75 14.45
CA PRO A 41 -0.50 13.77 13.52
C PRO A 41 0.14 12.40 13.74
N VAL A 42 -0.68 11.36 13.82
CA VAL A 42 -0.24 9.96 13.97
C VAL A 42 -0.61 9.20 12.70
N SER A 43 0.40 8.66 12.03
CA SER A 43 0.23 7.87 10.81
C SER A 43 0.74 6.45 10.99
N LYS A 44 0.02 5.47 10.44
CA LYS A 44 0.46 4.10 10.29
C LYS A 44 1.17 3.95 8.95
N VAL A 45 2.41 3.48 8.98
CA VAL A 45 3.15 3.09 7.78
C VAL A 45 3.13 1.57 7.66
N SER A 46 2.78 1.06 6.49
CA SER A 46 2.84 -0.37 6.17
C SER A 46 3.71 -0.58 4.95
N PHE A 47 4.65 -1.52 5.04
CA PHE A 47 5.54 -1.91 3.96
C PHE A 47 5.19 -3.33 3.52
N GLY A 48 5.07 -3.54 2.22
CA GLY A 48 4.89 -4.85 1.62
C GLY A 48 6.00 -5.10 0.61
N PHE A 49 6.60 -6.27 0.64
CA PHE A 49 7.58 -6.70 -0.34
C PHE A 49 7.27 -8.10 -0.81
N ALA A 50 7.44 -8.33 -2.10
CA ALA A 50 7.34 -9.63 -2.73
C ALA A 50 8.52 -9.80 -3.68
N ALA A 51 9.22 -10.93 -3.57
CA ALA A 51 10.24 -11.34 -4.51
C ALA A 51 9.97 -12.77 -4.94
N GLY A 52 10.29 -13.05 -6.20
CA GLY A 52 10.25 -14.39 -6.75
C GLY A 52 11.23 -14.48 -7.91
N GLY A 53 11.86 -15.63 -8.07
CA GLY A 53 12.75 -15.86 -9.20
C GLY A 53 13.02 -17.33 -9.38
N SER A 54 13.57 -17.63 -10.54
CA SER A 54 13.89 -18.97 -10.96
C SER A 54 15.15 -18.95 -11.79
N GLU A 55 15.95 -19.98 -11.62
CA GLU A 55 17.12 -20.22 -12.44
C GLU A 55 16.73 -21.14 -13.59
N TYR A 56 17.20 -20.80 -14.79
CA TYR A 56 17.04 -21.66 -15.95
C TYR A 56 18.37 -21.87 -16.64
N VAL A 57 18.57 -23.09 -17.11
CA VAL A 57 19.78 -23.48 -17.85
C VAL A 57 19.56 -23.19 -19.32
N THR A 58 20.15 -22.11 -19.82
CA THR A 58 20.11 -21.74 -21.23
C THR A 58 21.08 -22.61 -22.01
N SER A 59 20.61 -23.76 -22.50
CA SER A 59 21.38 -24.66 -23.35
C SER A 59 21.55 -24.06 -24.76
N LYS A 60 22.35 -23.01 -24.90
CA LYS A 60 22.79 -22.52 -26.22
C LYS A 60 24.05 -23.28 -26.65
N GLY A 61 23.83 -24.30 -27.47
CA GLY A 61 24.85 -24.84 -28.37
C GLY A 61 25.87 -25.79 -27.74
N LYS A 62 25.91 -27.01 -28.26
CA LYS A 62 26.95 -28.00 -27.99
C LYS A 62 28.33 -27.41 -28.32
N GLU A 63 29.24 -27.49 -27.36
CA GLU A 63 30.65 -27.91 -27.46
C GLU A 63 31.58 -27.09 -26.57
N ASN A 64 32.32 -27.81 -25.72
CA ASN A 64 33.64 -27.44 -25.20
C ASN A 64 33.74 -26.16 -24.35
N LYS A 65 33.59 -26.28 -23.04
CA LYS A 65 34.71 -26.24 -22.07
C LYS A 65 34.18 -26.09 -20.64
N LYS A 66 34.97 -26.67 -19.73
CA LYS A 66 34.93 -26.48 -18.29
C LYS A 66 34.80 -25.00 -17.92
N ASP A 67 34.14 -24.78 -16.80
CA ASP A 67 34.11 -23.55 -16.01
C ASP A 67 33.32 -22.40 -16.64
N LYS A 68 32.03 -22.33 -16.29
CA LYS A 68 31.39 -21.11 -15.76
C LYS A 68 29.94 -21.37 -15.36
N ASP A 69 29.66 -21.05 -14.10
CA ASP A 69 28.37 -20.74 -13.51
C ASP A 69 27.52 -19.87 -14.44
N GLY A 70 26.74 -20.49 -15.32
CA GLY A 70 25.97 -19.83 -16.37
C GLY A 70 24.48 -20.11 -16.28
N ASN A 71 23.94 -20.35 -15.08
CA ASN A 71 22.50 -20.36 -14.88
C ASN A 71 22.01 -18.91 -14.96
N GLU A 72 21.19 -18.61 -15.96
CA GLU A 72 20.55 -17.30 -16.06
C GLU A 72 19.43 -17.25 -15.00
N PHE A 73 19.54 -16.28 -14.09
CA PHE A 73 18.52 -16.02 -13.07
C PHE A 73 17.47 -15.07 -13.64
N GLY A 74 16.24 -15.55 -13.75
CA GLY A 74 15.06 -14.74 -14.06
C GLY A 74 14.30 -14.46 -12.77
N GLY A 75 14.32 -13.22 -12.30
CA GLY A 75 13.64 -12.82 -11.07
C GLY A 75 12.85 -11.54 -11.24
N GLY A 76 11.83 -11.38 -10.41
CA GLY A 76 11.04 -10.17 -10.28
C GLY A 76 10.84 -9.83 -8.81
N THR A 77 10.79 -8.53 -8.52
CA THR A 77 10.43 -8.02 -7.21
C THR A 77 9.39 -6.93 -7.32
N GLY A 78 8.65 -6.75 -6.23
CA GLY A 78 7.72 -5.64 -6.04
C GLY A 78 7.75 -5.21 -4.59
N ALA A 79 7.72 -3.90 -4.38
CA ALA A 79 7.55 -3.31 -3.06
C ALA A 79 6.39 -2.32 -3.11
N GLY A 80 5.70 -2.18 -1.99
CA GLY A 80 4.64 -1.20 -1.79
C GLY A 80 4.77 -0.56 -0.42
N VAL A 81 4.50 0.74 -0.34
CA VAL A 81 4.45 1.49 0.91
C VAL A 81 3.09 2.14 1.00
N MET A 82 2.45 2.00 2.16
CA MET A 82 1.18 2.62 2.48
C MET A 82 1.35 3.49 3.72
N LEU A 83 1.05 4.77 3.59
CA LEU A 83 0.97 5.72 4.69
C LEU A 83 -0.51 6.05 4.94
N GLN A 84 -1.01 5.73 6.12
CA GLN A 84 -2.39 5.97 6.52
C GLN A 84 -2.43 6.85 7.78
N PRO A 85 -2.95 8.09 7.71
CA PRO A 85 -3.25 8.86 8.91
C PRO A 85 -4.31 8.12 9.73
N ILE A 86 -4.00 7.76 10.98
CA ILE A 86 -4.93 7.01 11.83
C ILE A 86 -5.52 7.88 12.94
N ALA A 87 -4.81 8.91 13.39
CA ALA A 87 -5.29 9.77 14.46
C ALA A 87 -4.55 11.12 14.54
N PHE A 88 -5.09 12.02 15.35
CA PHE A 88 -4.45 13.23 15.84
C PHE A 88 -4.41 13.20 17.37
N LEU A 89 -3.23 13.37 17.95
CA LEU A 89 -3.07 13.54 19.38
C LEU A 89 -3.09 15.03 19.71
N VAL A 90 -4.10 15.47 20.44
CA VAL A 90 -4.29 16.85 20.87
C VAL A 90 -3.90 16.98 22.33
N VAL A 91 -2.88 17.77 22.62
CA VAL A 91 -2.38 18.08 23.95
C VAL A 91 -2.73 19.53 24.26
N GLY A 92 -3.76 19.75 25.07
CA GLY A 92 -4.10 21.06 25.63
C GLY A 92 -3.48 21.25 27.02
N GLN A 93 -3.77 22.38 27.66
CA GLN A 93 -3.19 22.73 28.97
C GLN A 93 -3.54 21.72 30.07
N ASP A 94 -4.78 21.21 30.11
CA ASP A 94 -5.27 20.31 31.17
C ASP A 94 -5.75 18.94 30.65
N GLN A 95 -5.71 18.69 29.34
CA GLN A 95 -6.23 17.46 28.76
C GLN A 95 -5.44 16.96 27.56
N VAL A 96 -5.31 15.64 27.47
CA VAL A 96 -4.78 14.93 26.31
C VAL A 96 -5.91 14.13 25.67
N ARG A 97 -6.13 14.31 24.36
CA ARG A 97 -7.18 13.62 23.61
C ARG A 97 -6.61 13.04 22.32
N LEU A 98 -6.88 11.77 22.05
CA LEU A 98 -6.61 11.14 20.76
C LEU A 98 -7.90 11.18 19.92
N MET A 99 -7.82 11.73 18.71
CA MET A 99 -8.91 11.80 17.75
C MET A 99 -8.60 10.88 16.57
N SER A 100 -9.37 9.81 16.40
CA SER A 100 -9.20 8.88 15.27
C SER A 100 -9.66 9.53 13.96
N VAL A 101 -8.95 9.24 12.86
CA VAL A 101 -9.36 9.61 11.50
C VAL A 101 -10.35 8.59 10.94
N ASP A 102 -10.20 7.32 11.34
CA ASP A 102 -11.08 6.22 10.94
C ASP A 102 -12.32 6.14 11.85
N ASP A 103 -13.24 7.08 11.69
CA ASP A 103 -14.67 6.80 11.88
C ASP A 103 -15.20 6.30 10.52
N ASN A 104 -14.76 5.10 10.11
CA ASN A 104 -15.11 4.54 8.80
C ASN A 104 -16.55 4.01 8.79
N ASN A 105 -17.45 4.91 8.46
CA ASN A 105 -18.78 4.66 7.88
C ASN A 105 -18.68 4.12 6.44
N GLY A 106 -17.62 3.41 6.04
CA GLY A 106 -17.47 2.90 4.66
C GLY A 106 -18.57 1.90 4.30
N ILE A 107 -18.91 1.02 5.23
CA ILE A 107 -20.06 0.10 5.10
C ILE A 107 -21.38 0.88 5.14
N GLU A 108 -21.52 1.87 6.03
CA GLU A 108 -22.72 2.72 6.07
C GLU A 108 -22.94 3.51 4.77
N LYS A 109 -21.88 4.04 4.14
CA LYS A 109 -21.96 4.74 2.86
C LYS A 109 -22.40 3.80 1.73
N LEU A 110 -21.91 2.56 1.71
CA LEU A 110 -22.37 1.54 0.76
C LEU A 110 -23.85 1.16 0.99
N ILE A 111 -24.26 1.00 2.26
CA ILE A 111 -25.66 0.73 2.61
C ILE A 111 -26.58 1.88 2.22
N ASN A 112 -26.14 3.13 2.42
CA ASN A 112 -26.90 4.33 2.06
C ASN A 112 -26.98 4.55 0.54
N ALA A 113 -25.97 4.11 -0.23
CA ALA A 113 -25.96 4.22 -1.69
C ALA A 113 -26.77 3.11 -2.40
N ALA A 114 -26.98 1.95 -1.75
CA ALA A 114 -27.68 0.82 -2.34
C ALA A 114 -29.12 1.12 -2.83
N PRO A 115 -29.97 1.89 -2.12
CA PRO A 115 -31.32 2.20 -2.58
C PRO A 115 -31.36 3.08 -3.83
N GLU A 116 -30.42 4.01 -3.99
CA GLU A 116 -30.34 4.90 -5.16
C GLU A 116 -29.90 4.13 -6.40
N LEU A 117 -28.87 3.30 -6.26
CA LEU A 117 -28.41 2.41 -7.32
C LEU A 117 -29.53 1.45 -7.78
N MET A 118 -30.32 0.90 -6.84
CA MET A 118 -31.47 0.06 -7.19
C MET A 118 -32.57 0.81 -7.94
N LYS A 119 -32.78 2.11 -7.67
CA LYS A 119 -33.75 2.93 -8.39
C LYS A 119 -33.29 3.20 -9.82
N GLU A 120 -32.02 3.56 -10.03
CA GLU A 120 -31.46 3.80 -11.36
C GLU A 120 -31.50 2.54 -12.24
N LEU A 121 -31.16 1.37 -11.68
CA LEU A 121 -31.25 0.10 -12.40
C LEU A 121 -32.69 -0.27 -12.78
N LYS A 122 -33.67 0.01 -11.90
CA LYS A 122 -35.09 -0.19 -12.20
C LYS A 122 -35.56 0.76 -13.30
N SER A 123 -35.18 2.03 -13.29
CA SER A 123 -35.59 2.98 -14.33
C SER A 123 -35.04 2.59 -15.71
N ILE A 124 -33.80 2.11 -15.78
CA ILE A 124 -33.20 1.66 -17.05
C ILE A 124 -33.93 0.41 -17.58
N THR A 125 -34.28 -0.52 -16.69
CA THR A 125 -34.99 -1.77 -17.08
C THR A 125 -36.45 -1.50 -17.45
N GLU A 126 -37.12 -0.54 -16.80
CA GLU A 126 -38.49 -0.14 -17.12
C GLU A 126 -38.58 0.63 -18.45
N ASP A 127 -37.60 1.48 -18.79
CA ASP A 127 -37.58 2.19 -20.07
C ASP A 127 -37.37 1.24 -21.27
N ASP A 128 -36.52 0.22 -21.14
CA ASP A 128 -36.36 -0.80 -22.19
C ASP A 128 -37.63 -1.65 -22.39
N SER A 129 -38.42 -1.87 -21.33
CA SER A 129 -39.69 -2.62 -21.44
C SER A 129 -40.82 -1.82 -22.12
N LYS A 130 -40.76 -0.48 -22.07
CA LYS A 130 -41.73 0.39 -22.77
C LYS A 130 -41.41 0.58 -24.25
N PHE A 131 -40.15 0.43 -24.65
CA PHE A 131 -39.75 0.50 -26.06
C PHE A 131 -40.16 -0.73 -26.89
N GLN A 132 -40.45 -1.88 -26.27
CA GLN A 132 -40.87 -3.11 -26.97
C GLN A 132 -42.40 -3.31 -27.06
N SER A 133 -43.21 -2.42 -26.49
CA SER A 133 -44.68 -2.55 -26.46
C SER A 133 -45.43 -1.62 -27.44
N ASN A 134 -44.77 -1.09 -28.48
CA ASN A 134 -45.39 -0.22 -29.49
C ASN A 134 -45.08 -0.67 -30.92
#